data_AF-A0A0K2S3F3-F1
#
_entry.id   AF-A0A0K2S3F3-F1
#
_cell.length_a   1.000
_cell.length_b   1.000
_cell.length_c   1.000
_cell.angle_alpha   90.00
_cell.angle_beta   90.00
_cell.angle_gamma   90.00
#
_symmetry.space_group_name_H-M   'P 1'
#
loop_
_entity.id
_entity.type
_entity.pdbx_description
1 polymer ?
#
loop_
_entity_poly.entity_id
_entity_poly.type
_entity_poly.pdbx_seq_one_letter_code
_entity_poly.pdbx_strand_id
1 'polypeptide(L)'
;MQPFTLTEEAWVTKNNASQSYKEAWGFAFAQLLGNVTPGTVDFVKERLTPLLSPSIYQDVIDAIEIQAQQIKNDRVTMRFEPRFVEYEPKSDKVFVYGYSYVKGASSNEERSERSYEFAIKISNYAPVLDYIDTYVGKPRTKAVLEQLQRKEENRRKNEEQR
;
A
#
# COMPACT_ATOMS: atom_id res chain seq x y z
N MET A 1 14.65 -6.91 12.92
CA MET A 1 14.31 -7.44 11.57
C MET A 1 14.65 -6.37 10.54
N GLN A 2 15.20 -6.72 9.37
CA GLN A 2 15.58 -5.76 8.32
C GLN A 2 14.98 -6.19 6.98
N PRO A 3 14.22 -5.32 6.29
CA PRO A 3 13.70 -5.63 4.97
C PRO A 3 14.81 -5.48 3.92
N PHE A 4 14.74 -6.25 2.83
CA PHE A 4 15.73 -6.24 1.74
C PHE A 4 15.81 -4.90 0.98
N THR A 5 14.81 -4.05 1.18
CA THR A 5 14.62 -2.73 0.57
C THR A 5 15.31 -1.60 1.34
N LEU A 6 15.88 -1.86 2.52
CA LEU A 6 16.55 -0.84 3.31
C LEU A 6 17.93 -0.51 2.72
N THR A 7 18.06 0.69 2.16
CA THR A 7 19.32 1.19 1.56
C THR A 7 19.95 2.35 2.32
N GLU A 8 19.23 2.94 3.27
CA GLU A 8 19.66 4.10 4.05
C GLU A 8 19.89 3.72 5.52
N GLU A 9 20.61 4.56 6.25
CA GLU A 9 20.77 4.41 7.68
C GLU A 9 19.40 4.49 8.38
N ALA A 10 19.17 3.59 9.33
CA ALA A 10 17.90 3.46 10.02
C ALA A 10 18.11 3.00 11.45
N TRP A 11 17.16 3.36 12.30
CA TRP A 11 17.08 2.87 13.67
C TRP A 11 15.70 2.31 13.96
N VAL A 12 15.64 1.35 14.88
CA VAL A 12 14.41 0.75 15.38
C VAL A 12 14.51 0.62 16.90
N THR A 13 13.48 1.03 17.61
CA THR A 13 13.30 0.82 19.05
C THR A 13 12.18 -0.19 19.28
N LYS A 14 11.85 -0.44 20.55
CA LYS A 14 10.75 -1.34 20.90
C LYS A 14 9.41 -0.92 20.29
N ASN A 15 9.17 0.38 20.12
CA ASN A 15 7.86 0.93 19.74
C ASN A 15 7.93 2.04 18.67
N ASN A 16 9.11 2.34 18.13
CA ASN A 16 9.26 3.34 17.08
C ASN A 16 10.40 2.99 16.13
N ALA A 17 10.50 3.69 15.00
CA ALA A 17 11.60 3.56 14.06
C ALA A 17 11.80 4.86 13.27
N SER A 18 12.94 4.96 12.59
CA SER A 18 13.21 6.03 11.63
C SER A 18 12.23 6.01 10.45
N GLN A 19 12.12 7.15 9.77
CA GLN A 19 11.40 7.26 8.50
C GLN A 19 11.94 6.24 7.47
N SER A 20 13.25 6.19 7.26
CA SER A 20 13.91 5.26 6.33
C SER A 20 13.54 3.80 6.59
N TYR A 21 13.38 3.41 7.87
CA TYR A 21 12.92 2.07 8.24
C TYR A 21 11.48 1.80 7.80
N LYS A 22 10.57 2.76 8.05
CA LYS A 22 9.16 2.65 7.66
C LYS A 22 9.02 2.64 6.14
N GLU A 23 9.73 3.51 5.43
CA GLU A 23 9.74 3.56 3.96
C GLU A 23 10.24 2.25 3.36
N ALA A 24 11.33 1.69 3.89
CA ALA A 24 11.82 0.39 3.46
C ALA A 24 10.77 -0.71 3.64
N TRP A 25 10.10 -0.77 4.80
CA TRP A 25 9.01 -1.73 5.02
C TRP A 25 7.81 -1.50 4.12
N GLY A 26 7.38 -0.25 3.93
CA GLY A 26 6.30 0.07 2.99
C GLY A 26 6.62 -0.39 1.58
N PHE A 27 7.87 -0.19 1.13
CA PHE A 27 8.33 -0.71 -0.15
C PHE A 27 8.28 -2.25 -0.20
N ALA A 28 8.78 -2.93 0.82
CA ALA A 28 8.75 -4.39 0.88
C ALA A 28 7.30 -4.95 0.85
N PHE A 29 6.37 -4.31 1.56
CA PHE A 29 4.96 -4.68 1.54
C PHE A 29 4.31 -4.43 0.18
N ALA A 30 4.57 -3.30 -0.46
CA ALA A 30 4.06 -3.03 -1.79
C ALA A 30 4.59 -4.02 -2.84
N GLN A 31 5.85 -4.46 -2.70
CA GLN A 31 6.40 -5.52 -3.55
C GLN A 31 5.71 -6.86 -3.32
N LEU A 32 5.43 -7.21 -2.06
CA LEU A 32 4.77 -8.45 -1.70
C LEU A 32 3.31 -8.50 -2.21
N LEU A 33 2.56 -7.42 -1.99
CA LEU A 33 1.14 -7.32 -2.35
C LEU A 33 0.93 -7.08 -3.85
N GLY A 34 1.83 -6.33 -4.49
CA GLY A 34 1.70 -5.93 -5.89
C GLY A 34 2.23 -6.94 -6.91
N ASN A 35 2.90 -8.00 -6.45
CA ASN A 35 3.46 -9.04 -7.32
C ASN A 35 2.93 -10.41 -6.92
N VAL A 36 1.72 -10.73 -7.39
CA VAL A 36 0.99 -11.94 -7.02
C VAL A 36 0.50 -12.71 -8.24
N THR A 37 0.41 -14.03 -8.10
CA THR A 37 -0.07 -14.97 -9.11
C THR A 37 -0.98 -15.99 -8.43
N PRO A 38 -1.74 -16.81 -9.19
CA PRO A 38 -2.55 -17.87 -8.60
C PRO A 38 -1.72 -18.85 -7.75
N GLY A 39 -0.45 -19.05 -8.09
CA GLY A 39 0.45 -19.95 -7.36
C GLY A 39 1.14 -19.33 -6.14
N THR A 40 1.09 -18.00 -5.98
CA THR A 40 1.81 -17.30 -4.89
C THR A 40 0.88 -16.59 -3.91
N VAL A 41 -0.39 -16.37 -4.24
CA VAL A 41 -1.28 -15.53 -3.44
C VAL A 41 -1.54 -16.07 -2.03
N ASP A 42 -1.68 -17.38 -1.85
CA ASP A 42 -1.88 -17.97 -0.52
C ASP A 42 -0.61 -17.86 0.34
N PHE A 43 0.57 -17.97 -0.27
CA PHE A 43 1.84 -17.72 0.42
C PHE A 43 1.97 -16.26 0.86
N VAL A 44 1.60 -15.31 0.00
CA VAL A 44 1.59 -13.88 0.35
C VAL A 44 0.66 -13.61 1.54
N LYS A 45 -0.56 -14.17 1.51
CA LYS A 45 -1.53 -14.10 2.61
C LYS A 45 -0.94 -14.62 3.92
N GLU A 46 -0.34 -15.82 3.90
CA GLU A 46 0.28 -16.43 5.09
C GLU A 46 1.40 -15.55 5.68
N ARG A 47 2.19 -14.87 4.83
CA ARG A 47 3.29 -14.01 5.28
C ARG A 47 2.84 -12.65 5.77
N LEU A 48 1.74 -12.11 5.25
CA LEU A 48 1.21 -10.82 5.69
C LEU A 48 0.44 -10.94 7.01
N THR A 49 -0.32 -12.02 7.19
CA THR A 49 -1.23 -12.23 8.34
C THR A 49 -0.60 -11.94 9.72
N PRO A 50 0.63 -12.41 10.04
CA PRO A 50 1.24 -12.18 11.34
C PRO A 50 1.68 -10.73 11.59
N LEU A 51 1.68 -9.90 10.54
CA LEU A 51 2.11 -8.50 10.58
C LEU A 51 0.93 -7.54 10.71
N LEU A 52 -0.30 -8.03 10.72
CA LEU A 52 -1.50 -7.19 10.89
C LEU A 52 -1.70 -6.87 12.37
N SER A 53 -2.06 -5.62 12.68
CA SER A 53 -2.51 -5.26 14.01
C SER A 53 -3.90 -5.86 14.29
N PRO A 54 -4.25 -6.09 15.57
CA PRO A 54 -5.57 -6.62 15.93
C PRO A 54 -6.74 -5.75 15.43
N SER A 55 -6.54 -4.44 15.29
CA SER A 55 -7.58 -3.48 14.89
C SER A 55 -7.99 -3.60 13.43
N ILE A 56 -7.12 -4.08 12.54
CA ILE A 56 -7.42 -4.24 11.10
C ILE A 56 -7.53 -5.70 10.65
N TYR A 57 -7.23 -6.65 11.55
CA TYR A 57 -7.00 -8.04 11.19
C TYR A 57 -8.16 -8.66 10.39
N GLN A 58 -9.39 -8.61 10.93
CA GLN A 58 -10.54 -9.27 10.30
C GLN A 58 -10.86 -8.66 8.93
N ASP A 59 -11.00 -7.33 8.87
CA ASP A 59 -11.32 -6.61 7.64
C ASP A 59 -10.30 -6.88 6.53
N VAL A 60 -9.00 -6.90 6.88
CA VAL A 60 -7.93 -7.15 5.92
C VAL A 60 -7.89 -8.62 5.49
N ILE A 61 -8.07 -9.57 6.40
CA ILE A 61 -8.07 -11.00 6.06
C ILE A 61 -9.23 -11.34 5.13
N ASP A 62 -10.42 -10.83 5.42
CA ASP A 62 -11.59 -11.03 4.56
C ASP A 62 -11.36 -10.45 3.16
N ALA A 63 -10.81 -9.23 3.08
CA ALA A 63 -10.49 -8.60 1.80
C ALA A 63 -9.41 -9.36 1.01
N ILE A 64 -8.40 -9.91 1.69
CA ILE A 64 -7.35 -10.71 1.07
C ILE A 64 -7.90 -12.05 0.59
N GLU A 65 -8.78 -12.70 1.35
CA GLU A 65 -9.36 -13.99 0.97
C GLU A 65 -10.21 -13.86 -0.30
N ILE A 66 -11.04 -12.81 -0.36
CA ILE A 66 -11.84 -12.49 -1.55
C ILE A 66 -10.93 -12.26 -2.76
N GLN A 67 -9.89 -11.42 -2.60
CA GLN A 67 -8.94 -11.15 -3.69
C GLN A 67 -8.15 -12.40 -4.10
N ALA A 68 -7.74 -13.23 -3.14
CA ALA A 68 -7.02 -14.48 -3.41
C ALA A 68 -7.87 -15.45 -4.21
N GLN A 69 -9.16 -15.57 -3.88
CA GLN A 69 -10.08 -16.41 -4.62
C GLN A 69 -10.30 -15.88 -6.05
N GLN A 70 -10.45 -14.56 -6.23
CA GLN A 70 -10.55 -13.94 -7.55
C GLN A 70 -9.28 -14.18 -8.38
N ILE A 71 -8.11 -13.96 -7.80
CA ILE A 71 -6.81 -14.21 -8.45
C ILE A 71 -6.73 -15.66 -8.94
N LYS A 72 -7.15 -16.63 -8.12
CA LYS A 72 -7.14 -18.05 -8.47
C LYS A 72 -8.16 -18.39 -9.56
N ASN A 73 -9.39 -17.93 -9.43
CA ASN A 73 -10.49 -18.24 -10.36
C ASN A 73 -10.22 -17.66 -11.76
N ASP A 74 -9.83 -16.38 -11.81
CA ASP A 74 -9.65 -15.64 -13.06
C ASP A 74 -8.23 -15.80 -13.63
N ARG A 75 -7.38 -16.56 -12.91
CA ARG A 75 -5.96 -16.79 -13.17
C ARG A 75 -5.20 -15.48 -13.40
N VAL A 76 -5.46 -14.51 -12.54
CA VAL A 76 -4.88 -13.17 -12.64
C VAL A 76 -3.43 -13.19 -12.15
N THR A 77 -2.54 -12.61 -12.92
CA THR A 77 -1.19 -12.25 -12.50
C THR A 77 -1.09 -10.74 -12.38
N MET A 78 -0.55 -10.28 -11.25
CA MET A 78 -0.27 -8.88 -10.99
C MET A 78 1.23 -8.67 -10.89
N ARG A 79 1.70 -7.58 -11.47
CA ARG A 79 3.08 -7.12 -11.37
C ARG A 79 3.08 -5.64 -11.07
N PHE A 80 3.88 -5.23 -10.07
CA PHE A 80 3.97 -3.86 -9.64
C PHE A 80 5.39 -3.32 -9.78
N GLU A 81 5.51 -2.25 -10.54
CA GLU A 81 6.75 -1.52 -10.76
C GLU A 81 6.72 -0.20 -9.96
N PRO A 82 7.41 -0.14 -8.81
CA PRO A 82 7.45 1.04 -7.97
C PRO A 82 8.18 2.18 -8.69
N ARG A 83 7.74 3.41 -8.46
CA ARG A 83 8.34 4.64 -9.00
C ARG A 83 8.86 5.55 -7.91
N PHE A 84 8.18 5.61 -6.76
CA PHE A 84 8.70 6.25 -5.57
C PHE A 84 8.04 5.71 -4.30
N VAL A 85 8.69 6.00 -3.17
CA VAL A 85 8.23 5.75 -1.82
C VAL A 85 8.32 7.07 -1.07
N GLU A 86 7.30 7.41 -0.30
CA GLU A 86 7.27 8.64 0.49
C GLU A 86 6.60 8.37 1.84
N TYR A 87 7.27 8.76 2.92
CA TYR A 87 6.66 8.88 4.23
C TYR A 87 6.07 10.27 4.45
N GLU A 88 4.83 10.33 4.92
CA GLU A 88 4.17 11.59 5.31
C GLU A 88 4.11 11.73 6.84
N PRO A 89 4.89 12.65 7.45
CA PRO A 89 4.90 12.82 8.91
C PRO A 89 3.55 13.21 9.51
N LYS A 90 2.71 13.95 8.78
CA LYS A 90 1.40 14.43 9.26
C LYS A 90 0.39 13.31 9.47
N SER A 91 0.51 12.20 8.74
CA SER A 91 -0.39 11.05 8.85
C SER A 91 0.30 9.81 9.41
N ASP A 92 1.64 9.84 9.56
CA ASP A 92 2.47 8.68 9.93
C ASP A 92 2.24 7.49 8.97
N LYS A 93 2.03 7.82 7.68
CA LYS A 93 1.80 6.84 6.63
C LYS A 93 2.95 6.80 5.64
N VAL A 94 3.16 5.62 5.06
CA VAL A 94 4.04 5.41 3.92
C VAL A 94 3.18 5.18 2.69
N PHE A 95 3.52 5.88 1.62
CA PHE A 95 2.91 5.77 0.31
C PHE A 95 3.91 5.16 -0.66
N VAL A 96 3.52 4.11 -1.36
CA VAL A 96 4.30 3.54 -2.46
C VAL A 96 3.52 3.69 -3.74
N TYR A 97 4.08 4.40 -4.70
CA TYR A 97 3.43 4.69 -5.97
C TYR A 97 4.20 4.07 -7.12
N GLY A 98 3.47 3.56 -8.12
CA GLY A 98 4.06 3.09 -9.35
C GLY A 98 3.03 2.62 -10.37
N TYR A 99 3.45 1.71 -11.23
CA TYR A 99 2.60 1.12 -12.26
C TYR A 99 2.26 -0.32 -11.92
N SER A 100 0.98 -0.65 -11.99
CA SER A 100 0.49 -2.01 -11.88
C SER A 100 0.17 -2.54 -13.27
N TYR A 101 0.54 -3.78 -13.50
CA TYR A 101 0.27 -4.55 -14.70
C TYR A 101 -0.56 -5.76 -14.30
N VAL A 102 -1.75 -5.89 -14.86
CA VAL A 102 -2.70 -6.95 -14.51
C VAL A 102 -3.03 -7.74 -15.78
N LYS A 103 -2.95 -9.06 -15.70
CA LYS A 103 -3.23 -9.95 -16.82
C LYS A 103 -4.04 -11.15 -16.34
N GLY A 104 -5.22 -11.37 -16.90
CA GLY A 104 -6.03 -12.57 -16.70
C GLY A 104 -5.73 -13.66 -17.74
N ALA A 105 -6.38 -14.81 -17.62
CA ALA A 105 -6.16 -15.98 -18.49
C ALA A 105 -6.30 -15.69 -20.00
N SER A 106 -7.23 -14.80 -20.37
CA SER A 106 -7.58 -14.51 -21.77
C SER A 106 -7.57 -13.02 -22.10
N SER A 107 -7.02 -12.20 -21.20
CA SER A 107 -6.92 -10.75 -21.40
C SER A 107 -5.50 -10.36 -21.82
N ASN A 108 -5.40 -9.23 -22.50
CA ASN A 108 -4.12 -8.53 -22.61
C ASN A 108 -3.71 -7.98 -21.26
N GLU A 109 -2.41 -7.68 -21.12
CA GLU A 109 -1.89 -7.00 -19.93
C GLU A 109 -2.40 -5.55 -19.93
N GLU A 110 -3.07 -5.16 -18.84
CA GLU A 110 -3.53 -3.80 -18.62
C GLU A 110 -2.59 -3.08 -17.65
N ARG A 111 -2.14 -1.89 -18.04
CA ARG A 111 -1.29 -1.02 -17.22
C ARG A 111 -2.12 0.10 -16.60
N SER A 112 -1.99 0.28 -15.28
CA SER A 112 -2.60 1.40 -14.55
C SER A 112 -1.65 2.00 -13.52
N GLU A 113 -1.90 3.25 -13.12
CA GLU A 113 -1.28 3.84 -11.94
C GLU A 113 -1.79 3.14 -10.66
N ARG A 114 -0.91 2.96 -9.68
CA ARG A 114 -1.22 2.28 -8.42
C ARG A 114 -0.53 2.94 -7.24
N SER A 115 -1.29 3.11 -6.17
CA SER A 115 -0.77 3.51 -4.87
C SER A 115 -1.12 2.49 -3.81
N TYR A 116 -0.12 2.19 -2.98
CA TYR A 116 -0.27 1.48 -1.71
C TYR A 116 -0.08 2.46 -0.58
N GLU A 117 -0.94 2.40 0.43
CA GLU A 117 -0.84 3.19 1.64
C GLU A 117 -0.73 2.29 2.87
N PHE A 118 0.20 2.61 3.76
CA PHE A 118 0.41 1.85 4.99
C PHE A 118 0.56 2.77 6.18
N ALA A 119 -0.08 2.45 7.30
CA ALA A 119 0.39 2.92 8.61
C ALA A 119 1.22 1.80 9.24
N ILE A 120 2.53 2.04 9.39
CA ILE A 120 3.48 1.04 9.89
C ILE A 120 3.89 1.44 11.31
N LYS A 121 3.39 0.69 12.28
CA LYS A 121 3.79 0.80 13.69
C LYS A 121 4.90 -0.18 14.00
N ILE A 122 5.62 0.09 15.08
CA ILE A 122 6.62 -0.84 15.61
C ILE A 122 6.10 -1.41 16.92
N SER A 123 6.13 -2.73 17.04
CA SER A 123 5.78 -3.44 18.28
C SER A 123 6.84 -4.50 18.55
N ASN A 124 7.52 -4.39 19.68
CA ASN A 124 8.62 -5.27 20.06
C ASN A 124 9.67 -5.43 18.95
N TYR A 125 10.12 -4.29 18.39
CA TYR A 125 11.13 -4.21 17.31
C TYR A 125 10.69 -4.83 15.96
N ALA A 126 9.42 -5.20 15.81
CA ALA A 126 8.86 -5.71 14.57
C ALA A 126 7.90 -4.68 13.94
N PRO A 127 7.85 -4.58 12.61
CA PRO A 127 6.82 -3.80 11.92
C PRO A 127 5.46 -4.47 12.08
N VAL A 128 4.43 -3.66 12.27
CA VAL A 128 3.03 -4.06 12.30
C VAL A 128 2.23 -3.09 11.45
N LEU A 129 1.42 -3.61 10.56
CA LEU A 129 0.49 -2.86 9.72
C LEU A 129 -0.75 -2.52 10.55
N ASP A 130 -0.97 -1.24 10.78
CA ASP A 130 -2.12 -0.70 11.50
C ASP A 130 -3.14 -0.05 10.56
N TYR A 131 -2.77 0.06 9.28
CA TYR A 131 -3.64 0.45 8.17
C TYR A 131 -3.05 -0.04 6.86
N ILE A 132 -3.90 -0.49 5.94
CA ILE A 132 -3.54 -0.86 4.57
C ILE A 132 -4.64 -0.34 3.64
N ASP A 133 -4.26 0.29 2.55
CA ASP A 133 -5.15 0.60 1.43
C ASP A 133 -4.40 0.49 0.11
N THR A 134 -5.11 0.18 -0.97
CA THR A 134 -4.57 0.05 -2.32
C THR A 134 -5.58 0.52 -3.35
N TYR A 135 -5.20 1.47 -4.20
CA TYR A 135 -6.13 2.07 -5.17
C TYR A 135 -5.44 2.54 -6.46
N VAL A 136 -6.28 2.78 -7.48
CA VAL A 136 -5.83 3.30 -8.78
C VAL A 136 -5.49 4.78 -8.63
N GLY A 137 -4.36 5.19 -9.20
CA GLY A 137 -3.95 6.60 -9.28
C GLY A 137 -2.81 6.98 -8.34
N LYS A 138 -2.65 8.28 -8.14
CA LYS A 138 -1.57 8.89 -7.36
C LYS A 138 -1.84 8.89 -5.85
N PRO A 139 -0.79 8.98 -5.00
CA PRO A 139 -0.95 9.02 -3.55
C PRO A 139 -1.87 10.12 -3.05
N ARG A 140 -2.72 9.77 -2.10
CA ARG A 140 -3.66 10.66 -1.41
C ARG A 140 -3.05 11.17 -0.12
N THR A 141 -1.87 11.79 -0.20
CA THR A 141 -1.26 12.46 0.96
C THR A 141 -2.18 13.57 1.49
N LYS A 142 -2.08 13.92 2.77
CA LYS A 142 -2.88 15.02 3.33
C LYS A 142 -2.68 16.32 2.55
N ALA A 143 -1.45 16.60 2.10
CA ALA A 143 -1.18 17.77 1.27
C ALA A 143 -1.99 17.74 -0.06
N VAL A 144 -2.07 16.59 -0.72
CA VAL A 144 -2.87 16.42 -1.95
C VAL A 144 -4.36 16.57 -1.65
N LEU A 145 -4.86 15.94 -0.58
CA LEU A 145 -6.25 16.02 -0.19
C LEU A 145 -6.68 17.46 0.16
N GLU A 146 -5.87 18.19 0.92
CA GLU A 146 -6.09 19.60 1.25
C GLU A 146 -6.12 20.47 -0.02
N GLN A 147 -5.24 20.21 -1.00
CA GLN A 147 -5.24 20.93 -2.27
C GLN A 147 -6.50 20.65 -3.12
N LEU A 148 -6.96 19.40 -3.15
CA LEU A 148 -8.17 19.02 -3.87
C LEU A 148 -9.41 19.68 -3.26
N GLN A 149 -9.53 19.66 -1.93
CA GLN A 149 -10.62 20.33 -1.20
C GLN A 149 -10.66 21.83 -1.50
N ARG A 150 -9.51 22.52 -1.42
CA ARG A 150 -9.44 23.96 -1.74
C ARG A 150 -9.85 24.26 -3.17
N LYS A 151 -9.46 23.42 -4.14
CA LYS A 151 -9.86 23.58 -5.55
C LYS A 151 -11.36 23.39 -5.73
N GLU A 152 -11.94 22.42 -5.04
CA GLU A 152 -13.38 22.15 -5.12
C GLU A 152 -14.20 23.27 -4.47
N GLU A 153 -13.80 23.77 -3.30
CA GLU A 153 -14.42 24.92 -2.66
C GLU A 153 -14.40 26.17 -3.55
N ASN A 154 -13.26 26.45 -4.18
CA ASN A 154 -13.13 27.57 -5.11
C ASN A 154 -14.03 27.39 -6.34
N ARG A 155 -14.17 26.15 -6.84
CA ARG A 155 -15.06 25.85 -7.96
C ARG A 155 -16.53 26.08 -7.59
N ARG A 156 -16.97 25.59 -6.43
CA ARG A 156 -18.34 25.80 -5.93
C ARG A 156 -18.67 27.28 -5.78
N LYS A 157 -17.77 28.06 -5.17
CA LYS A 157 -17.93 29.53 -5.04
C LYS A 157 -18.07 30.23 -6.39
N ASN A 158 -17.33 29.79 -7.41
CA ASN A 158 -17.42 30.36 -8.76
C ASN A 158 -18.70 29.96 -9.50
N GLU A 159 -19.29 28.80 -9.17
CA GLU A 159 -20.56 28.34 -9.73
C GLU A 159 -21.77 29.02 -9.06
N GLU A 160 -21.69 29.34 -7.76
CA GLU A 160 -22.72 30.09 -7.02
C GLU A 160 -22.78 31.59 -7.36
N GLN A 161 -21.72 32.14 -7.97
CA GLN A 161 -21.63 33.55 -8.40
C GLN A 161 -22.03 33.78 -9.86
N ARG A 162 -22.48 32.75 -10.58
CA ARG A 162 -22.97 32.82 -11.97
C ARG A 162 -24.48 32.70 -12.02
#